data_AF-A0A7X7BIU3-F1
#
_entry.id   AF-A0A7X7BIU3-F1
#
_cell.length_a   1.000
_cell.length_b   1.000
_cell.length_c   1.000
_cell.angle_alpha   90.00
_cell.angle_beta   90.00
_cell.angle_gamma   90.00
#
_symmetry.space_group_name_H-M   'P 1'
#
loop_
_entity.id
_entity.type
_entity.pdbx_description
1 polymer ?
#
loop_
_entity_poly.entity_id
_entity_poly.type
_entity_poly.pdbx_seq_one_letter_code
_entity_poly.pdbx_strand_id
1 'polypeptide(L)'
;MINNYTITNNVLIGEGKGVYAISGYALTNSTINNNDITVIGGNISKIALNSSDAIKSGNAAIKLISGSTGNSISDNLINSTNANGMDIESSSNSINDNVILISSNNDIDVGSYGSSSIAGIYASEDGLTDLNINNNDILLSGNADYNYGMSIMAPYPATKNITSIKITDNSILANVNSNYIAGIYTNAVNSEISNNFIDINSNNFVYGIATDPFYPSTGGNNIITYNNVTGEGIDARLIEVTSSSNDTIAYNNLKAKGNAVYGVAGYALDDSVIDHNNMTLIGGNGSSAQSGGDMIPSGNAAVILIGNSTNSYITNNTFNTNQKIYINQTGATNLTVYNNTNKSASLKTFLICNNMVEVYGAGENFTGKLVDEFGDPIVGQHVALNLTRLSDGASKIYGVTTDLAGEFQLEINLFVGNYTASASYNGFSKDNVTYLPSSSSVASIQVVTKIDNRTGTILSNKNFTEVYGAGQNFTGTLSDINGKSIIGQHVALNLTRLSDGASKIYWVTTDTAGGYQLEINLFAGDYTCLSSY
;
A
#
# COMPACT_ATOMS: atom_id res chain seq x y z
N MET A 1 16.03 15.49 -33.70
CA MET A 1 14.62 15.34 -33.31
C MET A 1 14.15 13.97 -33.75
N ILE A 2 13.65 13.19 -32.80
CA ILE A 2 13.08 11.86 -33.02
C ILE A 2 11.57 12.03 -32.85
N ASN A 3 10.77 11.55 -33.81
CA ASN A 3 9.33 11.80 -33.83
C ASN A 3 8.55 10.53 -34.18
N ASN A 4 7.37 10.35 -33.58
CA ASN A 4 6.42 9.25 -33.85
C ASN A 4 6.97 7.84 -33.61
N TYR A 5 7.70 7.62 -32.51
CA TYR A 5 8.12 6.27 -32.13
C TYR A 5 7.07 5.59 -31.26
N THR A 6 7.03 4.26 -31.33
CA THR A 6 6.19 3.44 -30.46
C THR A 6 7.09 2.44 -29.75
N ILE A 7 7.15 2.53 -28.42
CA ILE A 7 7.87 1.60 -27.53
C ILE A 7 6.80 0.89 -26.71
N THR A 8 6.47 -0.34 -27.12
CA THR A 8 5.33 -1.06 -26.54
C THR A 8 5.56 -2.55 -26.38
N ASN A 9 4.90 -3.15 -25.38
CA ASN A 9 4.91 -4.60 -25.11
C ASN A 9 6.31 -5.17 -24.83
N ASN A 10 7.18 -4.39 -24.19
CA ASN A 10 8.51 -4.84 -23.83
C ASN A 10 8.59 -5.26 -22.37
N VAL A 11 9.52 -6.18 -22.09
CA VAL A 11 10.02 -6.46 -20.74
C VAL A 11 11.44 -5.91 -20.65
N LEU A 12 11.65 -4.90 -19.83
CA LEU A 12 12.93 -4.18 -19.71
C LEU A 12 13.46 -4.33 -18.28
N ILE A 13 14.65 -4.89 -18.15
CA ILE A 13 15.29 -5.11 -16.84
C ILE A 13 16.67 -4.47 -16.87
N GLY A 14 16.95 -3.58 -15.92
CA GLY A 14 18.24 -2.91 -15.81
C GLY A 14 18.71 -2.78 -14.36
N GLU A 15 19.97 -3.06 -14.12
CA GLU A 15 20.63 -2.81 -12.82
C GLU A 15 21.92 -2.06 -13.06
N GLY A 16 22.13 -0.98 -12.31
CA GLY A 16 23.36 -0.21 -12.44
C GLY A 16 23.43 1.00 -11.53
N LYS A 17 24.63 1.55 -11.39
CA LYS A 17 24.86 2.81 -10.67
C LYS A 17 24.15 4.01 -11.31
N GLY A 18 23.89 3.92 -12.61
CA GLY A 18 23.14 4.87 -13.41
C GLY A 18 22.32 4.04 -14.38
N VAL A 19 21.00 4.15 -14.34
CA VAL A 19 20.11 3.26 -15.09
C VAL A 19 18.89 3.99 -15.63
N TYR A 20 18.62 3.75 -16.90
CA TYR A 20 17.36 4.08 -17.56
C TYR A 20 16.91 2.88 -18.39
N ALA A 21 15.65 2.47 -18.27
CA ALA A 21 15.10 1.45 -19.16
C ALA A 21 14.69 2.08 -20.50
N ILE A 22 14.05 3.24 -20.45
CA ILE A 22 13.70 4.06 -21.63
C ILE A 22 14.21 5.47 -21.40
N SER A 23 14.98 6.00 -22.34
CA SER A 23 15.48 7.37 -22.25
C SER A 23 15.33 8.11 -23.59
N GLY A 24 14.90 9.38 -23.53
CA GLY A 24 14.58 10.19 -24.70
C GLY A 24 15.12 11.61 -24.60
N TYR A 25 15.78 12.08 -25.67
CA TYR A 25 16.22 13.46 -25.85
C TYR A 25 15.51 14.05 -27.07
N ALA A 26 14.75 15.13 -26.88
CA ALA A 26 13.91 15.72 -27.94
C ALA A 26 13.04 14.67 -28.67
N LEU A 27 12.46 13.75 -27.89
CA LEU A 27 11.52 12.72 -28.35
C LEU A 27 10.13 13.35 -28.44
N THR A 28 9.52 13.34 -29.63
CA THR A 28 8.27 14.06 -29.86
C THR A 28 7.17 13.13 -30.37
N ASN A 29 5.92 13.43 -30.00
CA ASN A 29 4.70 12.72 -30.44
C ASN A 29 4.84 11.19 -30.42
N SER A 30 5.53 10.64 -29.42
CA SER A 30 5.83 9.22 -29.32
C SER A 30 4.96 8.56 -28.25
N THR A 31 4.81 7.25 -28.38
CA THR A 31 4.03 6.41 -27.46
C THR A 31 4.96 5.46 -26.72
N ILE A 32 4.89 5.47 -25.39
CA ILE A 32 5.58 4.52 -24.51
C ILE A 32 4.50 3.83 -23.69
N ASN A 33 4.08 2.62 -24.10
CA ASN A 33 2.96 1.98 -23.44
C ASN A 33 3.00 0.46 -23.29
N ASN A 34 2.33 -0.06 -22.27
CA ASN A 34 2.24 -1.49 -22.00
C ASN A 34 3.62 -2.18 -21.89
N ASN A 35 4.58 -1.52 -21.23
CA ASN A 35 5.88 -2.10 -20.94
C ASN A 35 5.92 -2.56 -19.47
N ASP A 36 6.58 -3.69 -19.22
CA ASP A 36 6.95 -4.17 -17.89
C ASP A 36 8.42 -3.81 -17.64
N ILE A 37 8.66 -2.87 -16.74
CA ILE A 37 9.95 -2.23 -16.53
C ILE A 37 10.39 -2.49 -15.10
N THR A 38 11.56 -3.11 -14.93
CA THR A 38 12.22 -3.25 -13.64
C THR A 38 13.59 -2.59 -13.68
N VAL A 39 13.82 -1.61 -12.80
CA VAL A 39 15.13 -0.95 -12.68
C VAL A 39 15.64 -0.93 -11.24
N ILE A 40 16.92 -1.22 -11.07
CA ILE A 40 17.62 -1.12 -9.79
C ILE A 40 18.74 -0.10 -9.95
N GLY A 41 18.51 1.09 -9.42
CA GLY A 41 19.48 2.18 -9.36
C GLY A 41 20.51 1.99 -8.26
N GLY A 42 21.64 2.65 -8.40
CA GLY A 42 22.67 2.71 -7.38
C GLY A 42 23.28 4.09 -7.28
N ASN A 43 24.37 4.20 -6.52
CA ASN A 43 25.03 5.48 -6.28
C ASN A 43 25.77 5.99 -7.54
N ILE A 44 25.27 7.08 -8.12
CA ILE A 44 25.73 7.68 -9.38
C ILE A 44 27.09 8.36 -9.20
N SER A 45 27.39 8.87 -8.00
CA SER A 45 28.69 9.53 -7.71
C SER A 45 29.91 8.61 -7.93
N LYS A 46 29.67 7.29 -8.00
CA LYS A 46 30.67 6.26 -8.29
C LYS A 46 30.83 5.94 -9.79
N ILE A 47 30.26 6.75 -10.69
CA ILE A 47 30.41 6.65 -12.15
C ILE A 47 31.37 7.74 -12.64
N ALA A 48 32.34 7.36 -13.47
CA ALA A 48 33.12 8.32 -14.25
C ALA A 48 32.29 8.76 -15.47
N LEU A 49 31.65 9.93 -15.40
CA LEU A 49 30.83 10.44 -16.49
C LEU A 49 31.69 11.04 -17.59
N ASN A 50 31.44 10.62 -18.83
CA ASN A 50 31.98 11.27 -20.00
C ASN A 50 31.01 12.39 -20.43
N SER A 51 31.51 13.59 -20.72
CA SER A 51 30.68 14.78 -20.94
C SER A 51 29.93 14.82 -22.28
N SER A 52 30.01 13.75 -23.08
CA SER A 52 29.47 13.68 -24.44
C SER A 52 28.03 13.17 -24.55
N ASP A 53 27.48 12.54 -23.52
CA ASP A 53 26.14 11.97 -23.58
C ASP A 53 25.06 13.05 -23.39
N ALA A 54 24.04 13.01 -24.25
CA ALA A 54 22.91 13.94 -24.19
C ALA A 54 22.11 13.78 -22.88
N ILE A 55 21.99 12.54 -22.40
CA ILE A 55 21.38 12.18 -21.12
C ILE A 55 22.53 11.77 -20.19
N LYS A 56 22.94 12.67 -19.29
CA LYS A 56 24.21 12.55 -18.57
C LYS A 56 24.27 11.37 -17.60
N SER A 57 23.40 11.38 -16.60
CA SER A 57 23.38 10.38 -15.52
C SER A 57 22.19 10.57 -14.60
N GLY A 58 21.69 9.49 -14.03
CA GLY A 58 20.49 9.46 -13.22
C GLY A 58 19.99 8.02 -13.08
N ASN A 59 18.96 7.85 -12.25
CA ASN A 59 18.28 6.58 -12.07
C ASN A 59 16.78 6.83 -12.25
N ALA A 60 16.20 6.34 -13.33
CA ALA A 60 14.76 6.39 -13.55
C ALA A 60 14.34 5.23 -14.46
N ALA A 61 13.11 4.73 -14.35
CA ALA A 61 12.62 3.74 -15.30
C ALA A 61 12.45 4.37 -16.70
N ILE A 62 11.77 5.52 -16.75
CA ILE A 62 11.58 6.31 -17.96
C ILE A 62 12.15 7.71 -17.74
N LYS A 63 13.05 8.18 -18.61
CA LYS A 63 13.57 9.56 -18.59
C LYS A 63 13.36 10.28 -19.91
N LEU A 64 12.66 11.42 -19.90
CA LEU A 64 12.47 12.28 -21.08
C LEU A 64 13.00 13.68 -20.80
N ILE A 65 13.88 14.19 -21.66
CA ILE A 65 14.51 15.51 -21.47
C ILE A 65 14.50 16.37 -22.74
N SER A 66 14.80 17.66 -22.57
CA SER A 66 15.21 18.60 -23.63
C SER A 66 14.23 18.65 -24.81
N GLY A 67 13.03 19.19 -24.58
CA GLY A 67 12.01 19.36 -25.63
C GLY A 67 11.36 18.06 -26.08
N SER A 68 11.31 17.05 -25.21
CA SER A 68 10.57 15.83 -25.47
C SER A 68 9.07 16.05 -25.26
N THR A 69 8.36 16.58 -26.27
CA THR A 69 6.98 17.05 -26.13
C THR A 69 5.96 16.21 -26.89
N GLY A 70 4.69 16.24 -26.46
CA GLY A 70 3.58 15.57 -27.12
C GLY A 70 3.58 14.05 -26.93
N ASN A 71 4.37 13.50 -25.99
CA ASN A 71 4.45 12.07 -25.80
C ASN A 71 3.31 11.54 -24.92
N SER A 72 2.90 10.31 -25.17
CA SER A 72 1.95 9.55 -24.37
C SER A 72 2.67 8.39 -23.70
N ILE A 73 2.66 8.40 -22.37
CA ILE A 73 3.26 7.37 -21.51
C ILE A 73 2.11 6.68 -20.76
N SER A 74 1.73 5.47 -21.16
CA SER A 74 0.56 4.83 -20.56
C SER A 74 0.66 3.33 -20.32
N ASP A 75 -0.15 2.80 -19.41
CA ASP A 75 -0.29 1.36 -19.20
C ASP A 75 1.01 0.63 -18.85
N ASN A 76 2.04 1.33 -18.37
CA ASN A 76 3.32 0.70 -18.01
C ASN A 76 3.25 0.19 -16.57
N LEU A 77 3.79 -1.01 -16.35
CA LEU A 77 4.12 -1.52 -15.03
C LEU A 77 5.59 -1.19 -14.76
N ILE A 78 5.84 -0.36 -13.76
CA ILE A 78 7.17 0.09 -13.38
C ILE A 78 7.48 -0.41 -11.98
N ASN A 79 8.60 -1.12 -11.82
CA ASN A 79 9.15 -1.51 -10.54
C ASN A 79 10.57 -0.93 -10.41
N SER A 80 10.68 0.15 -9.64
CA SER A 80 11.94 0.87 -9.44
C SER A 80 12.45 0.71 -8.02
N THR A 81 13.69 0.26 -7.87
CA THR A 81 14.43 0.31 -6.61
C THR A 81 15.53 1.35 -6.71
N ASN A 82 15.64 2.28 -5.76
CA ASN A 82 16.66 3.34 -5.72
C ASN A 82 16.71 4.21 -7.01
N ALA A 83 15.57 4.32 -7.69
CA ALA A 83 15.42 5.03 -8.95
C ALA A 83 14.03 5.67 -8.99
N ASN A 84 13.88 6.81 -9.67
CA ASN A 84 12.56 7.37 -9.92
C ASN A 84 11.73 6.40 -10.79
N GLY A 85 10.41 6.45 -10.67
CA GLY A 85 9.54 5.73 -11.61
C GLY A 85 9.65 6.38 -12.99
N MET A 86 9.36 7.68 -13.02
CA MET A 86 9.52 8.52 -14.21
C MET A 86 10.24 9.82 -13.88
N ASP A 87 11.05 10.30 -14.82
CA ASP A 87 11.82 11.54 -14.76
C ASP A 87 11.57 12.35 -16.06
N ILE A 88 10.64 13.29 -15.98
CA ILE A 88 10.06 14.00 -17.12
C ILE A 88 10.48 15.47 -17.07
N GLU A 89 11.65 15.77 -17.63
CA GLU A 89 12.18 17.13 -17.79
C GLU A 89 11.71 17.74 -19.13
N SER A 90 10.39 17.69 -19.37
CA SER A 90 9.80 18.21 -20.61
C SER A 90 8.29 18.43 -20.55
N SER A 91 7.86 19.49 -21.22
CA SER A 91 6.47 19.96 -21.31
C SER A 91 5.57 19.14 -22.25
N SER A 92 4.26 19.37 -22.15
CA SER A 92 3.24 18.87 -23.09
C SER A 92 3.18 17.34 -23.22
N ASN A 93 3.42 16.60 -22.14
CA ASN A 93 3.34 15.14 -22.12
C ASN A 93 2.08 14.67 -21.38
N SER A 94 1.63 13.45 -21.70
CA SER A 94 0.54 12.78 -20.99
C SER A 94 1.06 11.49 -20.35
N ILE A 95 0.82 11.34 -19.05
CA ILE A 95 1.23 10.19 -18.23
C ILE A 95 -0.04 9.59 -17.64
N ASN A 96 -0.50 8.49 -18.22
CA ASN A 96 -1.84 7.95 -17.91
C ASN A 96 -1.81 6.46 -17.55
N ASP A 97 -2.63 6.00 -16.61
CA ASP A 97 -2.89 4.56 -16.45
C ASP A 97 -1.65 3.71 -16.13
N ASN A 98 -0.61 4.28 -15.54
CA ASN A 98 0.60 3.53 -15.17
C ASN A 98 0.52 3.01 -13.74
N VAL A 99 1.12 1.84 -13.50
CA VAL A 99 1.35 1.29 -12.17
C VAL A 99 2.82 1.45 -11.83
N ILE A 100 3.13 2.25 -10.81
CA ILE A 100 4.49 2.64 -10.44
C ILE A 100 4.77 2.17 -9.02
N LEU A 101 5.56 1.12 -8.89
CA LEU A 101 6.03 0.56 -7.62
C LEU A 101 7.44 1.09 -7.36
N ILE A 102 7.62 1.80 -6.27
CA ILE A 102 8.90 2.39 -5.90
C ILE A 102 9.34 1.92 -4.52
N SER A 103 10.61 1.54 -4.46
CA SER A 103 11.29 1.17 -3.22
C SER A 103 12.64 1.86 -3.10
N SER A 104 13.07 2.11 -1.88
CA SER A 104 14.43 2.57 -1.57
C SER A 104 15.06 1.72 -0.48
N ASN A 105 16.38 1.56 -0.55
CA ASN A 105 17.20 0.93 0.46
C ASN A 105 18.49 1.75 0.69
N ASN A 106 19.43 1.23 1.50
CA ASN A 106 20.65 1.93 1.87
C ASN A 106 21.63 2.22 0.71
N ASP A 107 21.43 1.63 -0.46
CA ASP A 107 22.25 1.87 -1.66
C ASP A 107 21.73 3.03 -2.54
N ILE A 108 20.63 3.68 -2.13
CA ILE A 108 20.09 4.86 -2.82
C ILE A 108 21.15 5.95 -2.96
N ASP A 109 21.11 6.66 -4.09
CA ASP A 109 22.01 7.77 -4.32
C ASP A 109 21.74 8.90 -3.31
N VAL A 110 22.82 9.35 -2.69
CA VAL A 110 22.78 10.47 -1.74
C VAL A 110 23.24 11.70 -2.50
N GLY A 111 22.34 12.66 -2.64
CA GLY A 111 22.60 13.90 -3.37
C GLY A 111 23.74 14.70 -2.73
N SER A 112 24.16 15.77 -3.41
CA SER A 112 25.30 16.62 -2.98
C SER A 112 25.13 17.25 -1.60
N TYR A 113 23.89 17.32 -1.09
CA TYR A 113 23.55 17.88 0.22
C TYR A 113 23.50 16.82 1.33
N GLY A 114 23.85 15.56 1.05
CA GLY A 114 23.89 14.49 2.05
C GLY A 114 22.54 13.83 2.33
N SER A 115 21.54 14.06 1.48
CA SER A 115 20.22 13.45 1.59
C SER A 115 19.83 12.69 0.33
N SER A 116 19.06 11.63 0.52
CA SER A 116 18.51 10.79 -0.54
C SER A 116 17.06 11.20 -0.87
N SER A 117 16.70 11.13 -2.15
CA SER A 117 15.33 11.41 -2.58
C SER A 117 14.88 10.47 -3.68
N ILE A 118 13.57 10.19 -3.71
CA ILE A 118 12.95 9.36 -4.74
C ILE A 118 11.53 9.83 -5.04
N ALA A 119 11.11 9.71 -6.30
CA ALA A 119 9.78 10.09 -6.73
C ALA A 119 9.10 9.05 -7.63
N GLY A 120 7.80 8.85 -7.43
CA GLY A 120 6.89 8.19 -8.38
C GLY A 120 7.06 8.77 -9.77
N ILE A 121 6.70 10.05 -9.85
CA ILE A 121 6.88 10.89 -11.03
C ILE A 121 7.63 12.14 -10.60
N TYR A 122 8.83 12.33 -11.14
CA TYR A 122 9.58 13.57 -11.08
C TYR A 122 9.40 14.34 -12.38
N ALA A 123 9.09 15.64 -12.31
CA ALA A 123 9.05 16.51 -13.47
C ALA A 123 9.71 17.86 -13.17
N SER A 124 10.64 18.25 -14.03
CA SER A 124 11.39 19.51 -13.85
C SER A 124 11.87 20.10 -15.16
N GLU A 125 11.32 21.25 -15.53
CA GLU A 125 11.78 22.07 -16.66
C GLU A 125 11.55 23.54 -16.33
N ASP A 126 12.49 24.42 -16.71
CA ASP A 126 12.30 25.87 -16.56
C ASP A 126 11.19 26.35 -17.51
N GLY A 127 10.01 26.61 -16.94
CA GLY A 127 8.79 26.90 -17.71
C GLY A 127 8.01 25.66 -18.13
N LEU A 128 8.11 24.56 -17.37
CA LEU A 128 7.31 23.34 -17.58
C LEU A 128 5.82 23.69 -17.72
N THR A 129 5.18 23.21 -18.79
CA THR A 129 3.77 23.45 -19.02
C THR A 129 3.03 22.31 -19.71
N ASP A 130 1.70 22.31 -19.63
CA ASP A 130 0.79 21.37 -20.29
C ASP A 130 1.08 19.88 -19.97
N LEU A 131 1.54 19.57 -18.76
CA LEU A 131 1.74 18.19 -18.31
C LEU A 131 0.43 17.64 -17.75
N ASN A 132 -0.03 16.51 -18.29
CA ASN A 132 -1.21 15.81 -17.82
C ASN A 132 -0.83 14.48 -17.16
N ILE A 133 -1.15 14.32 -15.89
CA ILE A 133 -0.86 13.12 -15.08
C ILE A 133 -2.19 12.58 -14.58
N ASN A 134 -2.67 11.50 -15.19
CA ASN A 134 -4.03 11.03 -14.97
C ASN A 134 -4.11 9.54 -14.63
N ASN A 135 -4.87 9.16 -13.60
CA ASN A 135 -5.18 7.76 -13.31
C ASN A 135 -3.95 6.84 -13.18
N ASN A 136 -2.88 7.31 -12.54
CA ASN A 136 -1.72 6.48 -12.22
C ASN A 136 -1.81 5.94 -10.79
N ASP A 137 -1.43 4.68 -10.59
CA ASP A 137 -1.29 4.06 -9.28
C ASP A 137 0.18 4.09 -8.87
N ILE A 138 0.50 4.78 -7.78
CA ILE A 138 1.86 4.92 -7.26
C ILE A 138 1.93 4.32 -5.86
N LEU A 139 2.77 3.31 -5.67
CA LEU A 139 3.05 2.72 -4.36
C LEU A 139 4.50 2.97 -3.97
N LEU A 140 4.71 3.61 -2.82
CA LEU A 140 6.03 3.94 -2.29
C LEU A 140 6.33 3.18 -1.00
N SER A 141 7.57 2.70 -0.92
CA SER A 141 8.12 2.04 0.27
C SER A 141 9.62 2.34 0.41
N GLY A 142 10.16 2.11 1.61
CA GLY A 142 11.60 2.21 1.86
C GLY A 142 11.99 3.33 2.82
N ASN A 143 13.26 3.74 2.74
CA ASN A 143 13.93 4.57 3.73
C ASN A 143 14.71 5.76 3.16
N ALA A 144 14.43 6.20 1.93
CA ALA A 144 14.94 7.47 1.43
C ALA A 144 14.55 8.62 2.38
N ASP A 145 15.41 9.63 2.52
CA ASP A 145 15.14 10.75 3.44
C ASP A 145 13.91 11.54 3.02
N TYR A 146 13.77 11.77 1.71
CA TYR A 146 12.69 12.52 1.08
C TYR A 146 11.96 11.66 0.03
N ASN A 147 10.66 11.46 0.22
CA ASN A 147 9.85 10.65 -0.67
C ASN A 147 8.75 11.49 -1.29
N TYR A 148 8.48 11.27 -2.57
CA TYR A 148 7.44 12.00 -3.31
C TYR A 148 6.61 11.03 -4.13
N GLY A 149 5.28 11.01 -3.94
CA GLY A 149 4.41 10.40 -4.94
C GLY A 149 4.62 11.08 -6.29
N MET A 150 4.51 12.41 -6.28
CA MET A 150 4.85 13.26 -7.40
C MET A 150 5.61 14.50 -6.95
N SER A 151 6.62 14.87 -7.71
CA SER A 151 7.44 16.06 -7.47
C SER A 151 7.58 16.85 -8.76
N ILE A 152 6.89 17.98 -8.84
CA ILE A 152 6.77 18.80 -10.05
C ILE A 152 7.30 20.20 -9.75
N MET A 153 8.61 20.37 -9.94
CA MET A 153 9.35 21.52 -9.43
C MET A 153 10.23 22.17 -10.48
N ALA A 154 10.40 23.49 -10.37
CA ALA A 154 11.28 24.21 -11.28
C ALA A 154 12.75 23.96 -10.89
N PRO A 155 13.67 23.83 -11.86
CA PRO A 155 15.09 23.70 -11.53
C PRO A 155 15.63 24.99 -10.93
N TYR A 156 16.65 24.93 -10.06
CA TYR A 156 17.28 26.12 -9.49
C TYR A 156 18.54 26.55 -10.27
N PRO A 157 18.70 27.86 -10.59
CA PRO A 157 17.70 28.93 -10.49
C PRO A 157 16.66 28.87 -11.61
N ALA A 158 15.38 29.06 -11.28
CA ALA A 158 14.29 29.12 -12.25
C ALA A 158 14.09 30.53 -12.80
N THR A 159 13.67 30.66 -14.06
CA THR A 159 13.34 31.97 -14.68
C THR A 159 11.90 32.06 -15.15
N LYS A 160 11.18 30.93 -15.21
CA LYS A 160 9.79 30.84 -15.65
C LYS A 160 8.96 30.02 -14.68
N ASN A 161 7.69 30.38 -14.57
CA ASN A 161 6.72 29.62 -13.79
C ASN A 161 6.40 28.28 -14.45
N ILE A 162 6.17 27.26 -13.63
CA ILE A 162 5.51 26.02 -14.05
C ILE A 162 4.01 26.27 -14.09
N THR A 163 3.32 25.89 -15.16
CA THR A 163 1.89 26.21 -15.29
C THR A 163 1.08 25.21 -16.11
N SER A 164 -0.24 25.21 -15.95
CA SER A 164 -1.15 24.36 -16.71
C SER A 164 -0.85 22.86 -16.51
N ILE A 165 -0.53 22.50 -15.28
CA ILE A 165 -0.33 21.11 -14.86
C ILE A 165 -1.68 20.54 -14.44
N LYS A 166 -1.98 19.33 -14.86
CA LYS A 166 -3.17 18.58 -14.43
C LYS A 166 -2.76 17.29 -13.77
N ILE A 167 -3.21 17.10 -12.53
CA ILE A 167 -2.95 15.91 -11.73
C ILE A 167 -4.31 15.39 -11.29
N THR A 168 -4.84 14.40 -12.01
CA THR A 168 -6.22 13.95 -11.84
C THR A 168 -6.35 12.44 -11.65
N ASP A 169 -7.27 12.03 -10.78
CA ASP A 169 -7.65 10.62 -10.62
C ASP A 169 -6.50 9.66 -10.22
N ASN A 170 -5.37 10.16 -9.71
CA ASN A 170 -4.24 9.31 -9.34
C ASN A 170 -4.42 8.71 -7.94
N SER A 171 -3.88 7.51 -7.72
CA SER A 171 -3.78 6.85 -6.43
C SER A 171 -2.34 6.85 -5.94
N ILE A 172 -2.07 7.40 -4.76
CA ILE A 172 -0.74 7.47 -4.16
C ILE A 172 -0.79 6.84 -2.78
N LEU A 173 -0.12 5.70 -2.63
CA LEU A 173 -0.04 4.95 -1.39
C LEU A 173 1.40 4.93 -0.89
N ALA A 174 1.63 5.26 0.38
CA ALA A 174 2.96 5.18 0.94
C ALA A 174 2.97 4.82 2.42
N ASN A 175 3.88 3.92 2.79
CA ASN A 175 4.27 3.70 4.17
C ASN A 175 5.79 3.70 4.23
N VAL A 176 6.36 4.81 4.69
CA VAL A 176 7.80 5.05 4.67
C VAL A 176 8.32 5.44 6.04
N ASN A 177 9.53 4.97 6.37
CA ASN A 177 10.24 5.44 7.55
C ASN A 177 11.25 6.51 7.11
N SER A 178 10.77 7.74 6.93
CA SER A 178 11.54 8.83 6.35
C SER A 178 11.50 10.10 7.20
N ASN A 179 12.35 11.07 6.85
CA ASN A 179 12.26 12.41 7.44
C ASN A 179 11.07 13.18 6.87
N TYR A 180 10.71 12.90 5.62
CA TYR A 180 9.74 13.65 4.85
C TYR A 180 9.05 12.76 3.82
N ILE A 181 7.75 12.98 3.63
CA ILE A 181 7.02 12.52 2.46
C ILE A 181 6.04 13.58 1.97
N ALA A 182 5.90 13.70 0.65
CA ALA A 182 4.78 14.38 0.02
C ALA A 182 4.02 13.45 -0.93
N GLY A 183 2.69 13.49 -0.90
CA GLY A 183 1.87 12.85 -1.92
C GLY A 183 2.08 13.54 -3.26
N ILE A 184 1.73 14.83 -3.31
CA ILE A 184 1.99 15.72 -4.45
C ILE A 184 2.72 16.96 -3.94
N TYR A 185 3.90 17.22 -4.47
CA TYR A 185 4.63 18.46 -4.25
C TYR A 185 4.81 19.19 -5.57
N THR A 186 4.37 20.45 -5.66
CA THR A 186 4.50 21.23 -6.89
C THR A 186 4.75 22.72 -6.68
N ASN A 187 5.46 23.34 -7.61
CA ASN A 187 5.58 24.81 -7.70
C ASN A 187 4.67 25.39 -8.79
N ALA A 188 3.68 24.63 -9.28
CA ALA A 188 2.85 25.02 -10.41
C ALA A 188 1.79 26.09 -10.06
N VAL A 189 1.45 26.89 -11.07
CA VAL A 189 0.40 27.92 -11.03
C VAL A 189 -0.60 27.68 -12.16
N ASN A 190 -1.83 28.23 -12.07
CA ASN A 190 -2.91 27.96 -13.03
C ASN A 190 -3.08 26.45 -13.31
N SER A 191 -3.07 25.64 -12.26
CA SER A 191 -3.00 24.17 -12.35
C SER A 191 -4.15 23.51 -11.61
N GLU A 192 -4.45 22.26 -11.97
CA GLU A 192 -5.54 21.48 -11.42
C GLU A 192 -4.99 20.23 -10.71
N ILE A 193 -5.41 20.04 -9.46
CA ILE A 193 -5.14 18.84 -8.67
C ILE A 193 -6.49 18.34 -8.18
N SER A 194 -7.08 17.36 -8.87
CA SER A 194 -8.45 16.94 -8.58
C SER A 194 -8.65 15.42 -8.55
N ASN A 195 -9.61 14.96 -7.75
CA ASN A 195 -10.00 13.55 -7.66
C ASN A 195 -8.88 12.56 -7.32
N ASN A 196 -7.77 13.00 -6.73
CA ASN A 196 -6.69 12.08 -6.35
C ASN A 196 -7.03 11.37 -5.03
N PHE A 197 -6.62 10.12 -4.92
CA PHE A 197 -6.59 9.35 -3.69
C PHE A 197 -5.15 9.33 -3.16
N ILE A 198 -4.91 9.87 -1.98
CA ILE A 198 -3.59 9.95 -1.36
C ILE A 198 -3.71 9.37 0.04
N ASP A 199 -2.97 8.30 0.33
CA ASP A 199 -2.88 7.69 1.66
C ASP A 199 -1.42 7.42 1.98
N ILE A 200 -0.86 8.31 2.80
CA ILE A 200 0.58 8.36 3.05
C ILE A 200 0.86 8.48 4.54
N ASN A 201 1.90 7.78 4.99
CA ASN A 201 2.40 7.94 6.34
C ASN A 201 3.94 8.00 6.38
N SER A 202 4.44 8.72 7.38
CA SER A 202 5.85 8.79 7.71
C SER A 202 6.04 9.01 9.20
N ASN A 203 7.17 8.53 9.74
CA ASN A 203 7.51 8.71 11.15
C ASN A 203 7.83 10.17 11.53
N ASN A 204 7.88 11.09 10.57
CA ASN A 204 8.19 12.50 10.83
C ASN A 204 7.24 13.45 10.09
N PHE A 205 7.63 14.03 8.96
CA PHE A 205 6.86 15.07 8.29
C PHE A 205 6.06 14.54 7.08
N VAL A 206 4.78 14.92 6.99
CA VAL A 206 3.86 14.51 5.93
C VAL A 206 3.19 15.72 5.26
N TYR A 207 3.30 15.79 3.94
CA TYR A 207 2.49 16.64 3.07
C TYR A 207 1.56 15.81 2.21
N GLY A 208 0.25 16.03 2.29
CA GLY A 208 -0.68 15.45 1.33
C GLY A 208 -0.46 16.05 -0.06
N ILE A 209 -0.83 17.32 -0.18
CA ILE A 209 -0.64 18.16 -1.37
C ILE A 209 0.04 19.45 -0.91
N ALA A 210 1.18 19.78 -1.49
CA ALA A 210 1.88 21.02 -1.23
C ALA A 210 2.06 21.80 -2.54
N THR A 211 1.62 23.05 -2.55
CA THR A 211 1.87 24.00 -3.64
C THR A 211 2.72 25.14 -3.09
N ASP A 212 4.00 25.12 -3.43
CA ASP A 212 5.01 26.07 -2.93
C ASP A 212 5.66 26.79 -4.12
N PRO A 213 5.14 27.94 -4.58
CA PRO A 213 5.71 28.64 -5.71
C PRO A 213 7.14 29.10 -5.38
N PHE A 214 8.03 29.01 -6.36
CA PHE A 214 9.43 29.34 -6.19
C PHE A 214 9.61 30.84 -5.85
N TYR A 215 10.36 31.19 -4.80
CA TYR A 215 10.69 32.59 -4.52
C TYR A 215 11.58 33.20 -5.62
N PRO A 216 11.29 34.39 -6.18
CA PRO A 216 10.33 35.41 -5.71
C PRO A 216 8.96 35.39 -6.41
N SER A 217 8.63 34.33 -7.15
CA SER A 217 7.35 34.23 -7.85
C SER A 217 6.20 34.08 -6.86
N THR A 218 5.13 34.84 -7.07
CA THR A 218 3.84 34.61 -6.44
C THR A 218 3.06 33.59 -7.26
N GLY A 219 2.55 32.57 -6.60
CA GLY A 219 1.68 31.56 -7.20
C GLY A 219 0.25 32.05 -7.41
N GLY A 220 -0.58 31.19 -8.01
CA GLY A 220 -2.02 31.41 -7.98
C GLY A 220 -2.85 30.69 -9.02
N ASN A 221 -4.16 30.83 -8.88
CA ASN A 221 -5.21 30.23 -9.71
C ASN A 221 -5.15 28.71 -9.77
N ASN A 222 -4.72 28.07 -8.70
CA ASN A 222 -4.72 26.62 -8.57
C ASN A 222 -6.09 26.12 -8.10
N ILE A 223 -6.51 24.98 -8.64
CA ILE A 223 -7.77 24.31 -8.30
C ILE A 223 -7.43 22.98 -7.64
N ILE A 224 -7.63 22.89 -6.33
CA ILE A 224 -7.38 21.70 -5.52
C ILE A 224 -8.73 21.19 -5.01
N THR A 225 -9.32 20.22 -5.73
CA THR A 225 -10.72 19.82 -5.46
C THR A 225 -10.98 18.32 -5.49
N TYR A 226 -11.95 17.86 -4.69
CA TYR A 226 -12.39 16.46 -4.68
C TYR A 226 -11.29 15.42 -4.36
N ASN A 227 -10.17 15.84 -3.77
CA ASN A 227 -9.12 14.92 -3.37
C ASN A 227 -9.51 14.21 -2.06
N ASN A 228 -9.19 12.92 -1.98
CA ASN A 228 -9.23 12.15 -0.74
C ASN A 228 -7.80 12.03 -0.22
N VAL A 229 -7.47 12.71 0.87
CA VAL A 229 -6.10 12.77 1.39
C VAL A 229 -6.08 12.29 2.83
N THR A 230 -5.34 11.22 3.09
CA THR A 230 -5.03 10.68 4.41
C THR A 230 -3.54 10.81 4.69
N GLY A 231 -3.18 11.40 5.83
CA GLY A 231 -1.80 11.66 6.21
C GLY A 231 -1.53 11.35 7.68
N GLU A 232 -0.49 10.55 7.96
CA GLU A 232 -0.07 10.26 9.34
C GLU A 232 1.43 10.51 9.55
N GLY A 233 1.74 11.37 10.52
CA GLY A 233 3.12 11.64 10.94
C GLY A 233 3.21 12.50 12.18
N ILE A 234 4.41 12.89 12.60
CA ILE A 234 4.61 13.82 13.72
C ILE A 234 4.02 15.20 13.37
N ASP A 235 4.29 15.70 12.16
CA ASP A 235 3.67 16.91 11.58
C ASP A 235 3.01 16.52 10.26
N ALA A 236 1.68 16.62 10.20
CA ALA A 236 0.89 16.23 9.05
C ALA A 236 0.08 17.43 8.51
N ARG A 237 0.34 17.80 7.26
CA ARG A 237 -0.30 18.92 6.56
C ARG A 237 -0.92 18.40 5.27
N LEU A 238 -2.24 18.32 5.24
CA LEU A 238 -2.92 17.63 4.14
C LEU A 238 -2.96 18.47 2.87
N ILE A 239 -3.18 19.78 3.00
CA ILE A 239 -3.01 20.74 1.92
C ILE A 239 -2.19 21.90 2.46
N GLU A 240 -1.02 22.15 1.88
CA GLU A 240 -0.23 23.35 2.13
C GLU A 240 -0.14 24.22 0.88
N VAL A 241 -0.37 25.52 1.06
CA VAL A 241 -0.27 26.52 0.01
C VAL A 241 0.50 27.72 0.53
N THR A 242 1.59 28.09 -0.13
CA THR A 242 2.42 29.24 0.26
C THR A 242 2.44 30.28 -0.86
N SER A 243 2.56 31.56 -0.50
CA SER A 243 2.78 32.70 -1.41
C SER A 243 1.94 32.68 -2.69
N SER A 244 0.63 32.41 -2.56
CA SER A 244 -0.27 32.14 -3.68
C SER A 244 -1.57 32.92 -3.56
N SER A 245 -2.27 33.12 -4.68
CA SER A 245 -3.50 33.91 -4.73
C SER A 245 -4.57 33.31 -5.64
N ASN A 246 -5.84 33.61 -5.38
CA ASN A 246 -6.97 33.15 -6.20
C ASN A 246 -7.08 31.62 -6.31
N ASP A 247 -6.61 30.89 -5.30
CA ASP A 247 -6.70 29.44 -5.28
C ASP A 247 -8.08 28.97 -4.82
N THR A 248 -8.52 27.84 -5.35
CA THR A 248 -9.75 27.15 -4.93
C THR A 248 -9.40 25.82 -4.28
N ILE A 249 -9.63 25.71 -2.97
CA ILE A 249 -9.41 24.51 -2.16
C ILE A 249 -10.78 24.03 -1.70
N ALA A 250 -11.43 23.16 -2.47
CA ALA A 250 -12.83 22.85 -2.23
C ALA A 250 -13.23 21.38 -2.39
N TYR A 251 -14.23 20.96 -1.63
CA TYR A 251 -14.80 19.60 -1.69
C TYR A 251 -13.79 18.47 -1.45
N ASN A 252 -12.67 18.75 -0.78
CA ASN A 252 -11.70 17.72 -0.42
C ASN A 252 -12.13 16.97 0.85
N ASN A 253 -11.77 15.70 0.94
CA ASN A 253 -11.95 14.86 2.10
C ASN A 253 -10.58 14.58 2.72
N LEU A 254 -10.33 15.20 3.87
CA LEU A 254 -9.00 15.35 4.47
C LEU A 254 -8.97 14.64 5.83
N LYS A 255 -8.08 13.66 6.00
CA LYS A 255 -7.91 12.92 7.26
C LYS A 255 -6.47 12.95 7.72
N ALA A 256 -6.23 13.34 8.97
CA ALA A 256 -4.87 13.31 9.49
C ALA A 256 -4.79 12.95 10.97
N LYS A 257 -3.66 12.35 11.32
CA LYS A 257 -3.26 12.06 12.70
C LYS A 257 -1.79 12.43 12.90
N GLY A 258 -1.50 13.04 14.04
CA GLY A 258 -0.14 13.47 14.37
C GLY A 258 -0.04 14.30 15.64
N ASN A 259 1.17 14.75 15.98
CA ASN A 259 1.36 15.70 17.07
C ASN A 259 0.93 17.11 16.65
N ALA A 260 1.36 17.51 15.44
CA ALA A 260 0.92 18.69 14.72
C ALA A 260 0.10 18.26 13.49
N VAL A 261 -1.08 18.85 13.33
CA VAL A 261 -2.02 18.49 12.26
C VAL A 261 -2.70 19.74 11.71
N TYR A 262 -2.59 19.92 10.39
CA TYR A 262 -3.34 20.90 9.62
C TYR A 262 -4.14 20.25 8.49
N GLY A 263 -5.42 20.60 8.38
CA GLY A 263 -6.23 20.26 7.21
C GLY A 263 -5.78 21.10 6.01
N VAL A 264 -5.86 22.42 6.15
CA VAL A 264 -5.34 23.40 5.18
C VAL A 264 -4.39 24.37 5.88
N ALA A 265 -3.15 24.45 5.40
CA ALA A 265 -2.11 25.35 5.89
C ALA A 265 -1.77 26.38 4.80
N GLY A 266 -1.97 27.66 5.11
CA GLY A 266 -1.73 28.78 4.21
C GLY A 266 -0.71 29.77 4.76
N TYR A 267 0.29 30.12 3.97
CA TYR A 267 1.20 31.23 4.22
C TYR A 267 1.10 32.25 3.10
N ALA A 268 0.81 33.52 3.39
CA ALA A 268 0.62 34.55 2.37
C ALA A 268 -0.35 34.08 1.27
N LEU A 269 -1.49 33.56 1.71
CA LEU A 269 -2.56 33.02 0.86
C LEU A 269 -3.64 34.09 0.69
N ASP A 270 -3.72 34.67 -0.50
CA ASP A 270 -4.54 35.84 -0.78
C ASP A 270 -5.73 35.50 -1.69
N ASP A 271 -6.85 36.21 -1.52
CA ASP A 271 -8.02 36.16 -2.41
C ASP A 271 -8.51 34.72 -2.72
N SER A 272 -8.31 33.77 -1.81
CA SER A 272 -8.49 32.34 -2.05
C SER A 272 -9.74 31.79 -1.37
N VAL A 273 -10.24 30.66 -1.85
CA VAL A 273 -11.48 30.03 -1.36
C VAL A 273 -11.16 28.66 -0.76
N ILE A 274 -11.55 28.46 0.50
CA ILE A 274 -11.51 27.18 1.22
C ILE A 274 -12.95 26.78 1.53
N ASP A 275 -13.54 25.90 0.73
CA ASP A 275 -14.99 25.69 0.71
C ASP A 275 -15.44 24.22 0.67
N HIS A 276 -16.47 23.86 1.43
CA HIS A 276 -17.06 22.50 1.44
C HIS A 276 -16.08 21.33 1.70
N ASN A 277 -14.92 21.57 2.30
CA ASN A 277 -14.01 20.48 2.66
C ASN A 277 -14.53 19.74 3.90
N ASN A 278 -14.36 18.42 3.93
CA ASN A 278 -14.64 17.57 5.08
C ASN A 278 -13.32 17.13 5.72
N MET A 279 -13.06 17.57 6.95
CA MET A 279 -11.78 17.35 7.63
C MET A 279 -11.98 16.49 8.88
N THR A 280 -11.22 15.41 9.03
CA THR A 280 -11.12 14.60 10.26
C THR A 280 -9.69 14.65 10.79
N LEU A 281 -9.46 15.40 11.86
CA LEU A 281 -8.10 15.77 12.29
C LEU A 281 -7.87 15.43 13.76
N ILE A 282 -6.91 14.55 14.01
CA ILE A 282 -6.52 14.07 15.33
C ILE A 282 -5.12 14.57 15.66
N GLY A 283 -5.07 15.76 16.27
CA GLY A 283 -3.82 16.38 16.71
C GLY A 283 -3.44 16.02 18.16
N GLY A 284 -2.15 15.95 18.45
CA GLY A 284 -1.56 15.76 19.78
C GLY A 284 -0.98 17.05 20.35
N ASN A 285 0.23 16.95 20.92
CA ASN A 285 0.97 18.12 21.39
C ASN A 285 1.84 18.71 20.26
N GLY A 286 1.33 19.73 19.57
CA GLY A 286 2.05 20.38 18.48
C GLY A 286 3.39 21.02 18.89
N SER A 287 3.56 21.40 20.17
CA SER A 287 4.82 22.00 20.66
C SER A 287 5.99 21.00 20.75
N SER A 288 5.71 19.70 20.74
CA SER A 288 6.73 18.65 20.69
C SER A 288 7.09 18.21 19.27
N ALA A 289 6.39 18.71 18.25
CA ALA A 289 6.80 18.53 16.86
C ALA A 289 7.97 19.50 16.57
N GLN A 290 9.11 18.97 16.13
CA GLN A 290 10.24 19.80 15.72
C GLN A 290 9.89 20.45 14.37
N SER A 291 9.68 21.77 14.37
CA SER A 291 9.60 22.55 13.13
C SER A 291 11.02 22.68 12.55
N GLY A 292 11.40 21.81 11.61
CA GLY A 292 12.59 22.01 10.82
C GLY A 292 12.37 23.17 9.84
N GLY A 293 12.74 24.40 10.22
CA GLY A 293 12.94 25.55 9.30
C GLY A 293 11.74 26.05 8.47
N ASP A 294 10.56 25.46 8.61
CA ASP A 294 9.37 25.79 7.81
C ASP A 294 8.81 27.18 8.11
N MET A 295 8.22 27.81 7.10
CA MET A 295 7.54 29.10 7.19
C MET A 295 6.25 29.02 8.02
N ILE A 296 5.55 27.87 7.99
CA ILE A 296 4.40 27.60 8.83
C ILE A 296 4.86 26.77 10.04
N PRO A 297 4.64 27.25 11.28
CA PRO A 297 5.06 26.54 12.47
C PRO A 297 4.17 25.33 12.73
N SER A 298 4.76 24.27 13.28
CA SER A 298 4.05 23.09 13.75
C SER A 298 2.98 23.47 14.79
N GLY A 299 1.80 22.89 14.66
CA GLY A 299 0.66 23.19 15.51
C GLY A 299 -0.58 22.44 15.07
N ASN A 300 -1.74 22.85 15.57
CA ASN A 300 -2.98 22.14 15.33
C ASN A 300 -4.11 23.11 14.97
N ALA A 301 -4.68 22.96 13.78
CA ALA A 301 -5.89 23.67 13.34
C ALA A 301 -6.53 22.94 12.16
N ALA A 302 -7.84 23.11 11.94
CA ALA A 302 -8.43 22.64 10.69
C ALA A 302 -7.96 23.50 9.51
N VAL A 303 -7.94 24.82 9.71
CA VAL A 303 -7.37 25.79 8.77
C VAL A 303 -6.43 26.73 9.52
N ILE A 304 -5.23 26.97 8.99
CA ILE A 304 -4.32 28.02 9.46
C ILE A 304 -3.97 28.94 8.29
N LEU A 305 -4.14 30.24 8.47
CA LEU A 305 -3.72 31.28 7.54
C LEU A 305 -2.80 32.28 8.27
N ILE A 306 -1.55 32.38 7.83
CA ILE A 306 -0.51 33.24 8.42
C ILE A 306 0.31 33.97 7.34
N GLY A 307 1.33 34.72 7.73
CA GLY A 307 2.23 35.37 6.75
C GLY A 307 1.56 36.52 6.01
N ASN A 308 0.63 37.23 6.66
CA ASN A 308 -0.18 38.30 6.07
C ASN A 308 -1.16 37.84 4.98
N SER A 309 -1.67 36.60 5.03
CA SER A 309 -2.81 36.18 4.20
C SER A 309 -3.98 37.17 4.27
N THR A 310 -4.62 37.47 3.14
CA THR A 310 -5.69 38.46 3.04
C THR A 310 -6.87 37.99 2.19
N ASN A 311 -8.04 38.62 2.40
CA ASN A 311 -9.22 38.53 1.51
C ASN A 311 -9.73 37.11 1.18
N SER A 312 -9.38 36.12 1.98
CA SER A 312 -9.74 34.72 1.72
C SER A 312 -11.07 34.34 2.37
N TYR A 313 -11.75 33.37 1.77
CA TYR A 313 -13.07 32.87 2.17
C TYR A 313 -12.95 31.46 2.75
N ILE A 314 -13.44 31.24 3.96
CA ILE A 314 -13.49 29.92 4.60
C ILE A 314 -14.94 29.58 4.89
N THR A 315 -15.56 28.75 4.05
CA THR A 315 -17.02 28.59 4.03
C THR A 315 -17.47 27.15 3.93
N ASN A 316 -18.61 26.82 4.54
CA ASN A 316 -19.29 25.52 4.38
C ASN A 316 -18.43 24.27 4.67
N ASN A 317 -17.30 24.40 5.36
CA ASN A 317 -16.45 23.26 5.69
C ASN A 317 -17.02 22.51 6.90
N THR A 318 -16.75 21.21 6.97
CA THR A 318 -17.02 20.39 8.14
C THR A 318 -15.70 20.02 8.82
N PHE A 319 -15.54 20.42 10.07
CA PHE A 319 -14.36 20.10 10.88
C PHE A 319 -14.74 19.08 11.95
N ASN A 320 -14.25 17.84 11.84
CA ASN A 320 -14.35 16.79 12.83
C ASN A 320 -12.99 16.64 13.51
N THR A 321 -12.75 17.39 14.58
CA THR A 321 -11.42 17.44 15.21
C THR A 321 -11.49 17.33 16.72
N ASN A 322 -10.42 16.81 17.33
CA ASN A 322 -10.23 16.85 18.77
C ASN A 322 -9.68 18.21 19.25
N GLN A 323 -9.31 19.08 18.32
CA GLN A 323 -8.70 20.38 18.59
C GLN A 323 -9.75 21.42 18.98
N LYS A 324 -9.33 22.37 19.83
CA LYS A 324 -10.18 23.49 20.27
C LYS A 324 -10.14 24.67 19.29
N ILE A 325 -9.05 24.80 18.55
CA ILE A 325 -8.87 25.85 17.53
C ILE A 325 -9.13 25.20 16.18
N TYR A 326 -10.17 25.68 15.50
CA TYR A 326 -10.55 25.20 14.18
C TYR A 326 -9.92 26.05 13.08
N ILE A 327 -9.91 27.38 13.26
CA ILE A 327 -9.34 28.32 12.29
C ILE A 327 -8.36 29.23 13.03
N ASN A 328 -7.09 29.18 12.66
CA ASN A 328 -6.05 30.08 13.15
C ASN A 328 -5.76 31.17 12.10
N GLN A 329 -5.96 32.44 12.49
CA GLN A 329 -5.86 33.60 11.59
C GLN A 329 -4.73 34.55 12.02
N THR A 330 -3.69 34.04 12.69
CA THR A 330 -2.64 34.88 13.27
C THR A 330 -1.92 35.67 12.18
N GLY A 331 -2.14 36.99 12.16
CA GLY A 331 -1.55 37.89 11.17
C GLY A 331 -2.31 37.96 9.83
N ALA A 332 -3.45 37.28 9.68
CA ALA A 332 -4.30 37.39 8.51
C ALA A 332 -5.31 38.54 8.63
N THR A 333 -5.75 39.13 7.52
CA THR A 333 -6.71 40.26 7.49
C THR A 333 -7.83 40.06 6.45
N ASN A 334 -8.97 40.73 6.64
CA ASN A 334 -10.12 40.68 5.71
C ASN A 334 -10.65 39.27 5.38
N LEU A 335 -10.59 38.35 6.34
CA LEU A 335 -11.09 37.00 6.15
C LEU A 335 -12.62 36.93 6.28
N THR A 336 -13.26 36.22 5.36
CA THR A 336 -14.70 35.93 5.42
C THR A 336 -14.91 34.50 5.88
N VAL A 337 -15.49 34.32 7.07
CA VAL A 337 -15.71 33.00 7.70
C VAL A 337 -17.19 32.82 8.03
N TYR A 338 -17.90 31.91 7.35
CA TYR A 338 -19.30 31.62 7.64
C TYR A 338 -19.73 30.18 7.27
N ASN A 339 -20.82 29.70 7.87
CA ASN A 339 -21.42 28.37 7.62
C ASN A 339 -20.51 27.14 7.81
N ASN A 340 -19.39 27.27 8.52
CA ASN A 340 -18.57 26.11 8.88
C ASN A 340 -19.21 25.32 10.04
N THR A 341 -19.16 23.99 9.96
CA THR A 341 -19.71 23.09 10.97
C THR A 341 -18.58 22.46 11.78
N ASN A 342 -18.58 22.69 13.09
CA ASN A 342 -17.59 22.13 14.01
C ASN A 342 -18.21 20.95 14.77
N LYS A 343 -17.54 19.80 14.73
CA LYS A 343 -17.93 18.57 15.42
C LYS A 343 -16.72 18.03 16.18
N SER A 344 -16.99 17.35 17.29
CA SER A 344 -15.99 16.49 17.92
C SER A 344 -15.56 15.41 16.92
N ALA A 345 -14.27 15.08 16.90
CA ALA A 345 -13.76 14.01 16.07
C ALA A 345 -14.52 12.71 16.34
N SER A 346 -14.89 11.99 15.28
CA SER A 346 -15.51 10.67 15.36
C SER A 346 -14.69 9.72 14.50
N LEU A 347 -14.15 8.67 15.10
CA LEU A 347 -13.30 7.69 14.45
C LEU A 347 -14.04 6.37 14.28
N LYS A 348 -13.97 5.80 13.08
CA LYS A 348 -14.38 4.40 12.89
C LYS A 348 -13.46 3.49 13.69
N THR A 349 -13.99 2.34 14.11
CA THR A 349 -13.20 1.31 14.78
C THR A 349 -13.36 0.00 14.06
N PHE A 350 -12.31 -0.82 14.11
CA PHE A 350 -12.26 -2.13 13.50
C PHE A 350 -12.00 -3.16 14.60
N LEU A 351 -12.93 -4.10 14.73
CA LEU A 351 -12.87 -5.20 15.68
C LEU A 351 -12.68 -6.52 14.93
N ILE A 352 -11.58 -7.19 15.18
CA ILE A 352 -11.14 -8.36 14.43
C ILE A 352 -11.04 -9.56 15.39
N CYS A 353 -11.52 -10.72 14.95
CA CYS A 353 -11.38 -11.99 15.64
C CYS A 353 -10.59 -12.98 14.76
N ASN A 354 -9.68 -13.74 15.38
CA ASN A 354 -8.90 -14.75 14.68
C ASN A 354 -9.56 -16.13 14.78
N ASN A 355 -9.44 -16.93 13.72
CA ASN A 355 -9.82 -18.36 13.80
C ASN A 355 -8.82 -19.12 14.69
N MET A 356 -9.29 -20.18 15.33
CA MET A 356 -8.49 -20.96 16.27
C MET A 356 -8.79 -22.45 16.21
N VAL A 357 -7.76 -23.28 16.37
CA VAL A 357 -7.88 -24.70 16.66
C VAL A 357 -7.08 -25.00 17.93
N GLU A 358 -7.67 -25.75 18.86
CA GLU A 358 -7.04 -26.11 20.12
C GLU A 358 -7.24 -27.60 20.45
N VAL A 359 -6.26 -28.21 21.11
CA VAL A 359 -6.41 -29.52 21.75
C VAL A 359 -7.12 -29.36 23.09
N TYR A 360 -8.20 -30.12 23.30
CA TYR A 360 -9.00 -30.09 24.52
C TYR A 360 -8.15 -30.11 25.80
N GLY A 361 -8.30 -29.07 26.62
CA GLY A 361 -7.61 -28.91 27.89
C GLY A 361 -6.22 -28.25 27.80
N ALA A 362 -5.82 -27.74 26.63
CA ALA A 362 -4.58 -26.99 26.50
C ALA A 362 -4.66 -25.59 27.15
N GLY A 363 -5.86 -25.00 27.22
CA GLY A 363 -6.08 -23.67 27.81
C GLY A 363 -5.51 -22.56 26.91
N GLU A 364 -5.60 -22.73 25.60
CA GLU A 364 -5.10 -21.74 24.65
C GLU A 364 -6.06 -20.54 24.56
N ASN A 365 -5.59 -19.41 24.04
CA ASN A 365 -6.38 -18.18 23.99
C ASN A 365 -7.01 -17.95 22.61
N PHE A 366 -8.32 -17.69 22.61
CA PHE A 366 -8.99 -17.05 21.48
C PHE A 366 -8.65 -15.56 21.49
N THR A 367 -8.12 -15.07 20.36
CA THR A 367 -7.56 -13.72 20.26
C THR A 367 -8.25 -12.86 19.22
N GLY A 368 -8.09 -11.56 19.37
CA GLY A 368 -8.50 -10.56 18.40
C GLY A 368 -7.94 -9.19 18.75
N LYS A 369 -8.31 -8.20 17.94
CA LYS A 369 -7.76 -6.84 18.04
C LYS A 369 -8.85 -5.79 17.83
N LEU A 370 -8.77 -4.68 18.57
CA LEU A 370 -9.58 -3.49 18.39
C LEU A 370 -8.67 -2.30 18.05
N VAL A 371 -8.87 -1.73 16.87
CA VAL A 371 -8.09 -0.58 16.37
C VAL A 371 -9.01 0.53 15.87
N ASP A 372 -8.49 1.75 15.79
CA ASP A 372 -9.17 2.87 15.13
C ASP A 372 -8.96 2.84 13.60
N GLU A 373 -9.46 3.86 12.89
CA GLU A 373 -9.35 3.92 11.44
C GLU A 373 -7.96 4.21 10.88
N PHE A 374 -7.02 4.59 11.74
CA PHE A 374 -5.59 4.73 11.42
C PHE A 374 -4.81 3.45 11.79
N GLY A 375 -5.49 2.43 12.33
CA GLY A 375 -4.86 1.17 12.74
C GLY A 375 -4.27 1.22 14.15
N ASP A 376 -4.46 2.31 14.89
CA ASP A 376 -3.92 2.46 16.23
C ASP A 376 -4.71 1.65 17.26
N PRO A 377 -4.01 1.05 18.24
CA PRO A 377 -4.63 0.21 19.25
C PRO A 377 -5.56 1.02 20.16
N ILE A 378 -6.80 0.54 20.32
CA ILE A 378 -7.74 1.13 21.28
C ILE A 378 -7.62 0.39 22.61
N VAL A 379 -6.85 0.98 23.52
CA VAL A 379 -6.41 0.37 24.79
C VAL A 379 -7.47 0.42 25.89
N GLY A 380 -7.54 -0.66 26.68
CA GLY A 380 -8.31 -0.73 27.93
C GLY A 380 -9.83 -0.79 27.75
N GLN A 381 -10.30 -1.20 26.56
CA GLN A 381 -11.72 -1.23 26.23
C GLN A 381 -12.34 -2.60 26.46
N HIS A 382 -13.57 -2.59 26.96
CA HIS A 382 -14.36 -3.81 27.12
C HIS A 382 -14.96 -4.27 25.79
N VAL A 383 -14.69 -5.52 25.45
CA VAL A 383 -15.23 -6.22 24.28
C VAL A 383 -16.07 -7.39 24.76
N ALA A 384 -17.27 -7.55 24.19
CA ALA A 384 -18.13 -8.68 24.46
C ALA A 384 -17.95 -9.77 23.37
N LEU A 385 -17.62 -10.99 23.77
CA LEU A 385 -17.41 -12.14 22.89
C LEU A 385 -18.57 -13.12 23.04
N ASN A 386 -19.36 -13.30 21.99
CA ASN A 386 -20.41 -14.31 21.94
C ASN A 386 -19.87 -15.58 21.29
N LEU A 387 -19.73 -16.66 22.07
CA LEU A 387 -19.33 -17.98 21.57
C LEU A 387 -20.58 -18.87 21.48
N THR A 388 -20.82 -19.46 20.32
CA THR A 388 -21.97 -20.34 20.04
C THR A 388 -21.49 -21.70 19.60
N ARG A 389 -21.97 -22.76 20.25
CA ARG A 389 -21.68 -24.14 19.88
C ARG A 389 -22.52 -24.56 18.67
N LEU A 390 -21.90 -25.10 17.64
CA LEU A 390 -22.61 -25.43 16.40
C LEU A 390 -23.52 -26.67 16.52
N SER A 391 -23.26 -27.57 17.46
CA SER A 391 -24.04 -28.81 17.58
C SER A 391 -25.45 -28.62 18.12
N ASP A 392 -25.66 -27.62 18.98
CA ASP A 392 -26.92 -27.39 19.71
C ASP A 392 -27.35 -25.91 19.74
N GLY A 393 -26.52 -24.99 19.21
CA GLY A 393 -26.79 -23.56 19.21
C GLY A 393 -26.62 -22.88 20.57
N ALA A 394 -26.15 -23.57 21.60
CA ALA A 394 -25.95 -22.98 22.92
C ALA A 394 -24.88 -21.88 22.86
N SER A 395 -25.19 -20.70 23.40
CA SER A 395 -24.31 -19.53 23.35
C SER A 395 -24.02 -18.93 24.72
N LYS A 396 -22.85 -18.29 24.87
CA LYS A 396 -22.47 -17.53 26.06
C LYS A 396 -21.65 -16.31 25.68
N ILE A 397 -21.90 -15.20 26.37
CA ILE A 397 -21.16 -13.95 26.23
C ILE A 397 -20.09 -13.86 27.32
N TYR A 398 -18.86 -13.54 26.90
CA TYR A 398 -17.70 -13.31 27.75
C TYR A 398 -17.25 -11.85 27.60
N GLY A 399 -16.86 -11.22 28.70
CA GLY A 399 -16.25 -9.88 28.67
C GLY A 399 -14.73 -10.00 28.72
N VAL A 400 -14.05 -9.34 27.79
CA VAL A 400 -12.59 -9.21 27.76
C VAL A 400 -12.20 -7.74 27.67
N THR A 401 -10.93 -7.42 27.95
CA THR A 401 -10.40 -6.06 27.88
C THR A 401 -9.19 -6.02 26.96
N THR A 402 -9.09 -4.98 26.15
CA THR A 402 -7.95 -4.79 25.24
C THR A 402 -6.70 -4.31 25.99
N ASP A 403 -5.54 -4.82 25.61
CA ASP A 403 -4.25 -4.45 26.16
C ASP A 403 -3.62 -3.24 25.45
N LEU A 404 -2.32 -3.01 25.68
CA LEU A 404 -1.57 -1.89 25.08
C LEU A 404 -1.40 -2.00 23.56
N ALA A 405 -1.47 -3.21 23.01
CA ALA A 405 -1.47 -3.47 21.58
C ALA A 405 -2.90 -3.49 21.00
N GLY A 406 -3.93 -3.19 21.81
CA GLY A 406 -5.33 -3.26 21.41
C GLY A 406 -5.82 -4.70 21.28
N GLU A 407 -5.04 -5.68 21.74
CA GLU A 407 -5.35 -7.10 21.65
C GLU A 407 -6.19 -7.53 22.84
N PHE A 408 -7.13 -8.45 22.62
CA PHE A 408 -7.87 -9.10 23.69
C PHE A 408 -7.70 -10.62 23.60
N GLN A 409 -7.80 -11.28 24.74
CA GLN A 409 -7.60 -12.72 24.86
C GLN A 409 -8.66 -13.33 25.76
N LEU A 410 -9.21 -14.48 25.35
CA LEU A 410 -10.10 -15.31 26.15
C LEU A 410 -9.55 -16.74 26.18
N GLU A 411 -9.17 -17.22 27.36
CA GLU A 411 -8.77 -18.61 27.56
C GLU A 411 -9.94 -19.56 27.25
N ILE A 412 -9.71 -20.53 26.38
CA ILE A 412 -10.73 -21.47 25.91
C ILE A 412 -10.73 -22.73 26.77
N ASN A 413 -11.79 -22.85 27.56
CA ASN A 413 -12.09 -24.01 28.40
C ASN A 413 -13.40 -24.69 27.94
N LEU A 414 -13.48 -24.98 26.65
CA LEU A 414 -14.66 -25.58 26.01
C LEU A 414 -14.49 -27.09 25.79
N PHE A 415 -15.60 -27.82 25.70
CA PHE A 415 -15.58 -29.22 25.29
C PHE A 415 -15.19 -29.38 23.82
N VAL A 416 -14.76 -30.59 23.45
CA VAL A 416 -14.49 -30.96 22.04
C VAL A 416 -15.72 -30.63 21.18
N GLY A 417 -15.49 -29.92 20.07
CA GLY A 417 -16.55 -29.49 19.17
C GLY A 417 -16.17 -28.29 18.30
N ASN A 418 -17.11 -27.91 17.44
CA ASN A 418 -17.00 -26.73 16.60
C ASN A 418 -17.87 -25.59 17.16
N TYR A 419 -17.32 -24.40 17.19
CA TYR A 419 -17.94 -23.21 17.72
C TYR A 419 -17.72 -22.05 16.76
N THR A 420 -18.61 -21.07 16.83
CA THR A 420 -18.43 -19.74 16.22
C THR A 420 -18.24 -18.71 17.31
N ALA A 421 -17.43 -17.70 17.04
CA ALA A 421 -17.21 -16.56 17.91
C ALA A 421 -17.45 -15.25 17.14
N SER A 422 -18.12 -14.30 17.78
CA SER A 422 -18.26 -12.93 17.27
C SER A 422 -18.06 -11.94 18.41
N ALA A 423 -17.40 -10.83 18.12
CA ALA A 423 -17.13 -9.78 19.10
C ALA A 423 -17.97 -8.53 18.83
N SER A 424 -18.32 -7.79 19.89
CA SER A 424 -18.95 -6.48 19.81
C SER A 424 -18.31 -5.48 20.76
N TYR A 425 -18.16 -4.25 20.29
CA TYR A 425 -17.64 -3.11 21.03
C TYR A 425 -18.60 -1.92 20.89
N ASN A 426 -18.92 -1.26 22.01
CA ASN A 426 -19.98 -0.26 22.09
C ASN A 426 -19.54 1.18 21.79
N GLY A 427 -18.25 1.41 21.50
CA GLY A 427 -17.71 2.76 21.39
C GLY A 427 -17.46 3.45 22.75
N PHE A 428 -16.71 4.54 22.73
CA PHE A 428 -16.61 5.50 23.85
C PHE A 428 -16.13 6.87 23.34
N SER A 429 -16.21 7.90 24.18
CA SER A 429 -15.63 9.20 23.91
C SER A 429 -14.58 9.57 24.95
N LYS A 430 -13.45 10.11 24.50
CA LYS A 430 -12.36 10.64 25.34
C LYS A 430 -11.63 11.76 24.60
N ASP A 431 -11.28 12.83 25.32
CA ASP A 431 -10.46 13.94 24.80
C ASP A 431 -10.99 14.52 23.47
N ASN A 432 -12.32 14.75 23.38
CA ASN A 432 -13.03 15.22 22.17
C ASN A 432 -12.94 14.30 20.94
N VAL A 433 -12.54 13.04 21.15
CA VAL A 433 -12.63 11.98 20.15
C VAL A 433 -13.72 11.00 20.57
N THR A 434 -14.59 10.62 19.63
CA THR A 434 -15.59 9.56 19.80
C THR A 434 -15.19 8.38 18.94
N TYR A 435 -14.86 7.26 19.56
CA TYR A 435 -14.64 5.98 18.90
C TYR A 435 -15.99 5.31 18.68
N LEU A 436 -16.34 5.05 17.42
CA LEU A 436 -17.63 4.50 17.05
C LEU A 436 -17.74 3.01 17.42
N PRO A 437 -18.95 2.49 17.70
CA PRO A 437 -19.17 1.07 17.93
C PRO A 437 -18.78 0.21 16.72
N SER A 438 -18.37 -1.04 16.95
CA SER A 438 -18.05 -2.00 15.88
C SER A 438 -18.31 -3.45 16.29
N SER A 439 -18.44 -4.33 15.30
CA SER A 439 -18.59 -5.77 15.48
C SER A 439 -17.61 -6.53 14.58
N SER A 440 -17.13 -7.68 15.03
CA SER A 440 -16.27 -8.52 14.21
C SER A 440 -17.05 -9.33 13.20
N SER A 441 -16.35 -9.79 12.15
CA SER A 441 -16.79 -10.97 11.41
C SER A 441 -16.82 -12.21 12.32
N VAL A 442 -17.58 -13.23 11.93
CA VAL A 442 -17.65 -14.50 12.67
C VAL A 442 -16.35 -15.28 12.47
N ALA A 443 -15.70 -15.64 13.58
CA ALA A 443 -14.54 -16.53 13.60
C ALA A 443 -14.94 -17.96 13.99
N SER A 444 -14.16 -18.95 13.57
CA SER A 444 -14.32 -20.35 13.96
C SER A 444 -13.38 -20.72 15.10
N ILE A 445 -13.90 -21.47 16.08
CA ILE A 445 -13.10 -22.13 17.11
C ILE A 445 -13.35 -23.63 17.00
N GLN A 446 -12.29 -24.42 16.85
CA GLN A 446 -12.37 -25.87 16.84
C GLN A 446 -11.59 -26.45 18.02
N VAL A 447 -12.29 -27.17 18.90
CA VAL A 447 -11.66 -27.92 19.98
C VAL A 447 -11.60 -29.38 19.59
N VAL A 448 -10.39 -29.92 19.42
CA VAL A 448 -10.12 -31.29 18.99
C VAL A 448 -9.50 -32.12 20.11
N THR A 449 -9.57 -33.44 20.02
CA THR A 449 -8.85 -34.32 20.96
C THR A 449 -7.36 -34.45 20.65
N LYS A 450 -6.99 -34.20 19.39
CA LYS A 450 -5.62 -34.17 18.89
C LYS A 450 -5.57 -33.36 17.61
N ILE A 451 -4.44 -32.71 17.34
CA ILE A 451 -4.16 -32.13 16.02
C ILE A 451 -3.78 -33.28 15.09
N ASP A 452 -4.51 -33.44 13.98
CA ASP A 452 -4.11 -34.39 12.94
C ASP A 452 -3.00 -33.76 12.11
N ASN A 453 -1.76 -34.17 12.38
CA ASN A 453 -0.56 -33.70 11.70
C ASN A 453 -0.07 -34.68 10.61
N ARG A 454 -0.89 -35.67 10.23
CA ARG A 454 -0.51 -36.66 9.20
C ARG A 454 -0.58 -36.01 7.82
N THR A 455 0.47 -36.22 7.02
CA THR A 455 0.48 -35.79 5.61
C THR A 455 -0.37 -36.73 4.77
N GLY A 456 -1.21 -36.19 3.88
CA GLY A 456 -1.93 -36.98 2.89
C GLY A 456 -0.97 -37.74 1.97
N THR A 457 -1.40 -38.91 1.48
CA THR A 457 -0.56 -39.81 0.68
C THR A 457 -1.28 -40.31 -0.56
N ILE A 458 -0.52 -40.60 -1.61
CA ILE A 458 -0.99 -41.15 -2.87
C ILE A 458 -0.41 -42.55 -3.01
N LEU A 459 -1.28 -43.56 -3.02
CA LEU A 459 -0.95 -44.93 -3.36
C LEU A 459 -1.50 -45.23 -4.76
N SER A 460 -0.61 -45.53 -5.72
CA SER A 460 -1.00 -45.77 -7.11
C SER A 460 -0.49 -47.10 -7.62
N ASN A 461 -1.27 -47.74 -8.49
CA ASN A 461 -0.90 -48.95 -9.24
C ASN A 461 -0.86 -48.62 -10.72
N LYS A 462 0.03 -49.28 -11.47
CA LYS A 462 -0.01 -49.26 -12.93
C LYS A 462 -0.80 -50.46 -13.44
N ASN A 463 -1.59 -50.27 -14.50
CA ASN A 463 -2.15 -51.39 -15.24
C ASN A 463 -1.02 -52.27 -15.77
N PHE A 464 -1.23 -53.58 -15.75
CA PHE A 464 -0.21 -54.57 -16.04
C PHE A 464 -0.78 -55.69 -16.90
N THR A 465 0.03 -56.20 -17.82
CA THR A 465 -0.31 -57.33 -18.68
C THR A 465 0.97 -58.07 -18.99
N GLU A 466 0.94 -59.39 -18.89
CA GLU A 466 2.06 -60.25 -19.28
C GLU A 466 1.57 -61.49 -20.02
N VAL A 467 2.50 -62.17 -20.69
CA VAL A 467 2.28 -63.53 -21.19
C VAL A 467 2.40 -64.49 -20.01
N TYR A 468 1.47 -65.44 -19.89
CA TYR A 468 1.46 -66.42 -18.79
C TYR A 468 2.82 -67.12 -18.63
N GLY A 469 3.38 -67.03 -17.42
CA GLY A 469 4.68 -67.62 -17.07
C GLY A 469 5.90 -66.73 -17.35
N ALA A 470 5.71 -65.47 -17.77
CA ALA A 470 6.82 -64.54 -17.99
C ALA A 470 7.48 -64.03 -16.69
N GLY A 471 6.77 -64.07 -15.56
CA GLY A 471 7.30 -63.65 -14.26
C GLY A 471 7.64 -62.17 -14.21
N GLN A 472 6.83 -61.32 -14.87
CA GLN A 472 7.04 -59.87 -14.83
C GLN A 472 6.43 -59.25 -13.56
N ASN A 473 6.82 -58.01 -13.26
CA ASN A 473 6.43 -57.32 -12.04
C ASN A 473 5.22 -56.39 -12.23
N PHE A 474 4.20 -56.57 -11.41
CA PHE A 474 3.18 -55.56 -11.16
C PHE A 474 3.77 -54.46 -10.27
N THR A 475 3.69 -53.20 -10.69
CA THR A 475 4.36 -52.08 -10.00
C THR A 475 3.39 -50.98 -9.59
N GLY A 476 3.70 -50.32 -8.48
CA GLY A 476 3.03 -49.12 -8.03
C GLY A 476 3.97 -48.18 -7.26
N THR A 477 3.44 -47.06 -6.80
CA THR A 477 4.18 -46.07 -6.02
C THR A 477 3.39 -45.62 -4.80
N LEU A 478 4.10 -45.24 -3.74
CA LEU A 478 3.59 -44.56 -2.57
C LEU A 478 4.38 -43.26 -2.37
N SER A 479 3.67 -42.13 -2.43
CA SER A 479 4.23 -40.80 -2.17
C SER A 479 3.34 -40.02 -1.21
N ASP A 480 3.88 -38.93 -0.65
CA ASP A 480 3.02 -37.89 -0.10
C ASP A 480 2.28 -37.13 -1.22
N ILE A 481 1.37 -36.24 -0.82
CA ILE A 481 0.60 -35.41 -1.76
C ILE A 481 1.46 -34.45 -2.59
N ASN A 482 2.69 -34.18 -2.16
CA ASN A 482 3.65 -33.31 -2.86
C ASN A 482 4.59 -34.11 -3.79
N GLY A 483 4.40 -35.42 -3.91
CA GLY A 483 5.19 -36.32 -4.75
C GLY A 483 6.49 -36.82 -4.13
N LYS A 484 6.72 -36.60 -2.82
CA LYS A 484 7.88 -37.16 -2.12
C LYS A 484 7.65 -38.63 -1.81
N SER A 485 8.60 -39.47 -2.21
CA SER A 485 8.56 -40.92 -1.99
C SER A 485 8.47 -41.30 -0.51
N ILE A 486 7.59 -42.26 -0.19
CA ILE A 486 7.47 -42.84 1.15
C ILE A 486 8.11 -44.23 1.14
N ILE A 487 9.23 -44.34 1.84
CA ILE A 487 10.17 -45.48 1.78
C ILE A 487 9.87 -46.49 2.90
N GLY A 488 10.03 -47.78 2.60
CA GLY A 488 10.00 -48.86 3.60
C GLY A 488 8.63 -49.21 4.16
N GLN A 489 7.53 -48.78 3.53
CA GLN A 489 6.17 -49.10 3.98
C GLN A 489 5.68 -50.41 3.39
N HIS A 490 4.91 -51.16 4.17
CA HIS A 490 4.29 -52.41 3.72
C HIS A 490 2.99 -52.11 2.98
N VAL A 491 2.92 -52.46 1.71
CA VAL A 491 1.73 -52.33 0.87
C VAL A 491 1.08 -53.71 0.73
N ALA A 492 -0.19 -53.81 1.11
CA ALA A 492 -1.05 -54.94 0.83
C ALA A 492 -1.62 -54.80 -0.59
N LEU A 493 -1.45 -55.84 -1.40
CA LEU A 493 -2.04 -55.96 -2.74
C LEU A 493 -3.04 -57.12 -2.72
N ASN A 494 -4.33 -56.81 -2.67
CA ASN A 494 -5.38 -57.82 -2.76
C ASN A 494 -5.74 -58.05 -4.23
N LEU A 495 -5.25 -59.16 -4.77
CA LEU A 495 -5.50 -59.58 -6.14
C LEU A 495 -6.70 -60.52 -6.18
N THR A 496 -7.74 -60.15 -6.91
CA THR A 496 -8.99 -60.91 -7.06
C THR A 496 -9.19 -61.31 -8.51
N ARG A 497 -9.32 -62.61 -8.80
CA ARG A 497 -9.59 -63.09 -10.15
C ARG A 497 -11.04 -62.80 -10.53
N LEU A 498 -11.26 -62.22 -11.71
CA LEU A 498 -12.59 -61.81 -12.15
C LEU A 498 -13.51 -62.97 -12.53
N SER A 499 -12.97 -64.12 -12.95
CA SER A 499 -13.78 -65.25 -13.43
C SER A 499 -14.51 -66.01 -12.32
N ASP A 500 -13.94 -66.06 -11.12
CA ASP A 500 -14.44 -66.88 -10.01
C ASP A 500 -14.45 -66.16 -8.64
N GLY A 501 -13.88 -64.94 -8.57
CA GLY A 501 -13.81 -64.15 -7.34
C GLY A 501 -12.76 -64.63 -6.33
N ALA A 502 -11.93 -65.62 -6.67
CA ALA A 502 -10.88 -66.08 -5.77
C ALA A 502 -9.84 -64.96 -5.55
N SER A 503 -9.50 -64.67 -4.28
CA SER A 503 -8.60 -63.58 -3.93
C SER A 503 -7.45 -64.00 -3.02
N LYS A 504 -6.34 -63.27 -3.09
CA LYS A 504 -5.18 -63.43 -2.20
C LYS A 504 -4.47 -62.09 -1.98
N ILE A 505 -4.06 -61.85 -0.74
CA ILE A 505 -3.26 -60.67 -0.36
C ILE A 505 -1.78 -61.01 -0.48
N TYR A 506 -1.05 -60.15 -1.19
CA TYR A 506 0.40 -60.17 -1.28
C TYR A 506 0.95 -58.93 -0.59
N TRP A 507 2.07 -59.08 0.10
CA TRP A 507 2.74 -57.99 0.80
C TRP A 507 4.02 -57.62 0.07
N VAL A 508 4.16 -56.34 -0.24
CA VAL A 508 5.38 -55.77 -0.81
C VAL A 508 5.83 -54.59 0.04
N THR A 509 7.07 -54.14 -0.13
CA THR A 509 7.63 -53.02 0.61
C THR A 509 8.12 -51.96 -0.36
N THR A 510 7.85 -50.68 -0.06
CA THR A 510 8.32 -49.58 -0.91
C THR A 510 9.84 -49.40 -0.82
N ASP A 511 10.47 -49.22 -1.98
CA ASP A 511 11.90 -49.01 -2.13
C ASP A 511 12.30 -47.55 -1.83
N THR A 512 13.56 -47.21 -2.09
CA THR A 512 14.12 -45.87 -1.85
C THR A 512 13.52 -44.77 -2.73
N ALA A 513 12.82 -45.13 -3.81
CA ALA A 513 12.06 -44.22 -4.66
C ALA A 513 10.55 -44.26 -4.36
N GLY A 514 10.12 -44.97 -3.31
CA GLY A 514 8.71 -45.14 -2.96
C GLY A 514 7.97 -46.07 -3.93
N GLY A 515 8.68 -46.75 -4.82
CA GLY A 515 8.12 -47.76 -5.72
C GLY A 515 7.99 -49.10 -5.03
N TYR A 516 7.04 -49.94 -5.45
CA TYR A 516 6.97 -51.34 -5.03
C TYR A 516 6.69 -52.22 -6.23
N GLN A 517 7.09 -53.49 -6.12
CA GLN A 517 6.94 -54.48 -7.18
C GLN A 517 6.53 -55.84 -6.62
N LEU A 518 5.60 -56.50 -7.30
CA LEU A 518 5.17 -57.87 -7.05
C LEU A 518 5.36 -58.70 -8.32
N GLU A 519 6.20 -59.73 -8.27
CA GLU A 519 6.33 -60.70 -9.37
C GLU A 519 5.03 -61.51 -9.50
N ILE A 520 4.44 -61.52 -10.70
CA ILE A 520 3.18 -62.19 -10.95
C ILE A 520 3.42 -63.64 -11.39
N ASN A 521 2.90 -64.55 -10.56
CA ASN A 521 2.91 -66.00 -10.78
C ASN A 521 1.48 -66.56 -10.65
N LEU A 522 0.52 -65.88 -11.28
CA LEU A 522 -0.90 -66.22 -11.25
C LEU A 522 -1.30 -67.01 -12.51
N PHE A 523 -2.38 -67.80 -12.44
CA PHE A 523 -2.95 -68.40 -13.65
C PHE A 523 -3.47 -67.34 -14.61
N ALA A 524 -3.46 -67.64 -15.91
CA ALA A 524 -3.97 -66.75 -16.95
C ALA A 524 -5.44 -66.35 -16.69
N GLY A 525 -5.72 -65.05 -16.81
CA GLY A 525 -7.05 -64.46 -16.61
C GLY A 525 -6.96 -63.00 -16.19
N ASP A 526 -8.12 -62.35 -16.07
CA ASP A 526 -8.21 -60.95 -15.65
C ASP A 526 -8.36 -60.85 -14.12
N TYR A 527 -7.70 -59.84 -13.54
CA TYR A 527 -7.65 -59.61 -12.10
C TYR A 527 -7.91 -58.14 -11.78
N THR A 528 -8.49 -57.87 -10.62
CA THR A 528 -8.46 -56.54 -9.99
C THR A 528 -7.45 -56.53 -8.85
N CYS A 529 -6.84 -55.37 -8.60
CA CYS A 529 -5.94 -55.15 -7.48
C CYS A 529 -6.45 -53.97 -6.64
N LEU A 530 -6.78 -54.24 -5.37
CA LEU A 530 -7.00 -53.19 -4.37
C LEU A 530 -5.77 -53.10 -3.47
N SER A 531 -5.17 -51.92 -3.42
CA SER A 531 -3.95 -51.67 -2.63
C SER A 531 -4.24 -50.81 -1.39
N SER A 532 -3.62 -51.14 -0.26
CA SER A 532 -3.64 -50.36 0.99
C SER A 532 -2.29 -50.45 1.69
N TYR A 533 -1.94 -49.49 2.55
CA TYR A 533 -0.70 -49.49 3.32
C TYR A 533 -0.92 -49.01 4.75
#